data_AF-A0A414LYR9-F1
#
_entry.id   AF-A0A414LYR9-F1
#
_cell.length_a   1.000
_cell.length_b   1.000
_cell.length_c   1.000
_cell.angle_alpha   90.00
_cell.angle_beta   90.00
_cell.angle_gamma   90.00
#
_symmetry.space_group_name_H-M   'P 1'
#
loop_
_entity.id
_entity.type
_entity.pdbx_description
1 polymer ?
#
loop_
_entity_poly.entity_id
_entity_poly.type
_entity_poly.pdbx_seq_one_letter_code
_entity_poly.pdbx_strand_id
1 'polypeptide(L)'
;MLPEKNIFGKTSYDIFYRHSDIRQNLLGFLKFQPASRILMINEGKTCLVGMLEKQGCKVTRVTDRDAIRIADQQYDVIVQIGELPCGEDKAEVTYKKYFLKYKELLSSDGMLIVAVQNRLGLKYFAGCKDDNTGEYFSSLEGYPKITQEQRQALSKKKYEWALSQAGFQSICCYYPYPDYQFPMSIYSDKCLPKTGELNANIRNFNADRYVIFDETRVFNSIIQEEIFPEFSNSYLYLCRQNEKSIQEEVIYSKFSNERQNKFQIRTDIVQKENDVKYVVKYPLSRQAKKHIANMEVSYQLLSEENGEKMIHFCPVHIEKEGAVSPFANGVSLQVKLQNLLDEKKYEEAEQELRKAIEILKNYLEKRKKGTSSATDLDMVFSNILVEEEQWNIIDYEWTFLQEIPSEFVIYRALLRASIELPSCELTSLTTLLDLAQITTQNAEKYFAWEQEFQNYITGKQIPARDMVELLGNQVIPFKANKTQVEKKVEELLQKKKADIEDLCFHIDSQTNCQGRMVCSGWAYAAVKDTHFIPVYIDIVDSSGQLVEGTLERKLRPDVKAMLPAREDEYEIWGFDISWTAKEDQYALRFYAGKFQKTIELTGAEG
;
A
#
# COMPACT_ATOMS: atom_id res chain seq x y z
N MET A 1 2.49 11.94 -22.75
CA MET A 1 3.54 11.22 -23.50
C MET A 1 4.85 11.55 -22.83
N LEU A 2 5.36 10.64 -22.01
CA LEU A 2 6.76 10.67 -21.58
C LEU A 2 7.54 9.79 -22.58
N PRO A 3 8.73 10.22 -23.05
CA PRO A 3 9.45 9.51 -24.11
C PRO A 3 10.01 8.17 -23.64
N GLU A 4 10.38 7.37 -24.63
CA GLU A 4 10.85 5.99 -24.59
C GLU A 4 11.94 5.65 -23.57
N LYS A 5 11.94 4.35 -23.25
CA LYS A 5 12.84 3.58 -22.37
C LYS A 5 14.31 4.07 -22.38
N ASN A 6 14.92 4.15 -21.18
CA ASN A 6 16.34 4.42 -20.87
C ASN A 6 16.85 5.87 -20.70
N ILE A 7 16.24 6.67 -19.81
CA ILE A 7 16.88 7.92 -19.28
C ILE A 7 16.92 7.98 -17.72
N PHE A 8 16.45 6.95 -17.02
CA PHE A 8 16.15 7.07 -15.59
C PHE A 8 17.37 6.80 -14.68
N GLY A 9 18.21 7.82 -14.46
CA GLY A 9 19.19 7.90 -13.36
C GLY A 9 18.72 8.78 -12.20
N LYS A 10 19.60 9.13 -11.24
CA LYS A 10 19.31 10.01 -10.07
C LYS A 10 18.49 11.27 -10.40
N THR A 11 18.74 11.87 -11.57
CA THR A 11 18.02 13.04 -12.09
C THR A 11 16.51 12.83 -12.19
N SER A 12 16.05 11.61 -12.42
CA SER A 12 14.62 11.30 -12.55
C SER A 12 13.91 11.15 -11.21
N TYR A 13 14.58 10.58 -10.22
CA TYR A 13 14.09 10.60 -8.85
C TYR A 13 13.96 12.03 -8.34
N ASP A 14 14.94 12.89 -8.58
CA ASP A 14 14.88 14.30 -8.20
C ASP A 14 13.69 15.03 -8.84
N ILE A 15 13.38 14.73 -10.10
CA ILE A 15 12.19 15.28 -10.78
C ILE A 15 10.91 14.76 -10.10
N PHE A 16 10.80 13.46 -9.86
CA PHE A 16 9.66 12.87 -9.17
C PHE A 16 9.47 13.46 -7.76
N TYR A 17 10.54 13.55 -6.99
CA TYR A 17 10.58 14.17 -5.66
C TYR A 17 10.29 15.67 -5.70
N ARG A 18 10.61 16.42 -6.75
CA ARG A 18 10.30 17.86 -6.78
C ARG A 18 8.88 18.15 -7.21
N HIS A 19 8.30 17.30 -8.07
CA HIS A 19 7.08 17.63 -8.81
C HIS A 19 5.88 16.73 -8.53
N SER A 20 6.05 15.60 -7.83
CA SER A 20 4.92 14.71 -7.52
C SER A 20 3.91 15.39 -6.58
N ASP A 21 2.64 15.41 -6.98
CA ASP A 21 1.55 15.94 -6.17
C ASP A 21 1.30 15.11 -4.91
N ILE A 22 1.74 13.84 -4.87
CA ILE A 22 1.63 12.98 -3.68
C ILE A 22 2.38 13.60 -2.50
N ARG A 23 3.48 14.32 -2.74
CA ARG A 23 4.22 14.97 -1.66
C ARG A 23 3.40 16.05 -0.95
N GLN A 24 2.49 16.70 -1.68
CA GLN A 24 1.60 17.71 -1.11
C GLN A 24 0.75 17.13 0.02
N ASN A 25 0.50 15.82 0.02
CA ASN A 25 -0.24 15.13 1.08
C ASN A 25 0.42 15.29 2.47
N LEU A 26 1.75 15.47 2.54
CA LEU A 26 2.48 15.64 3.81
C LEU A 26 1.98 16.85 4.61
N LEU A 27 1.63 17.93 3.94
CA LEU A 27 1.14 19.17 4.55
C LEU A 27 -0.32 19.47 4.18
N GLY A 28 -0.87 18.73 3.22
CA GLY A 28 -2.14 19.03 2.58
C GLY A 28 -3.35 18.84 3.48
N PHE A 29 -3.23 18.12 4.59
CA PHE A 29 -4.27 17.98 5.61
C PHE A 29 -4.27 19.14 6.63
N LEU A 30 -3.21 19.96 6.65
CA LEU A 30 -3.08 21.09 7.56
C LEU A 30 -3.75 22.34 6.98
N LYS A 31 -4.35 23.13 7.87
CA LYS A 31 -4.97 24.42 7.53
C LYS A 31 -3.98 25.55 7.78
N PHE A 32 -3.50 26.19 6.72
CA PHE A 32 -2.67 27.40 6.79
C PHE A 32 -3.53 28.65 6.58
N GLN A 33 -3.28 29.71 7.35
CA GLN A 33 -4.00 30.97 7.18
C GLN A 33 -3.43 31.74 5.98
N PRO A 34 -4.27 32.36 5.13
CA PRO A 34 -3.78 33.27 4.10
C PRO A 34 -2.88 34.35 4.69
N ALA A 35 -1.83 34.71 3.96
CA ALA A 35 -0.77 35.64 4.36
C ALA A 35 0.14 35.18 5.52
N SER A 36 -0.01 33.96 6.06
CA SER A 36 0.95 33.38 7.01
C SER A 36 2.37 33.43 6.45
N ARG A 37 3.31 33.88 7.27
CA ARG A 37 4.75 33.87 6.98
C ARG A 37 5.29 32.48 7.31
N ILE A 38 5.71 31.76 6.27
CA ILE A 38 6.22 30.40 6.40
C ILE A 38 7.71 30.41 6.06
N LEU A 39 8.55 29.92 6.97
CA LEU A 39 9.95 29.61 6.68
C LEU A 39 10.08 28.13 6.35
N MET A 40 10.46 27.81 5.12
CA MET A 40 10.78 26.44 4.72
C MET A 40 12.30 26.24 4.73
N ILE A 41 12.75 25.24 5.47
CA ILE A 41 14.17 24.92 5.66
C ILE A 41 14.52 23.70 4.81
N ASN A 42 15.65 23.78 4.09
CA ASN A 42 16.19 22.74 3.22
C ASN A 42 15.24 22.27 2.10
N GLU A 43 14.20 23.06 1.79
CA GLU A 43 13.24 22.80 0.72
C GLU A 43 13.46 23.76 -0.46
N GLY A 44 13.75 23.17 -1.63
CA GLY A 44 14.10 23.89 -2.86
C GLY A 44 12.88 24.49 -3.58
N LYS A 45 12.85 24.42 -4.92
CA LYS A 45 11.61 24.67 -5.69
C LYS A 45 10.85 23.35 -5.81
N THR A 46 10.11 22.98 -4.77
CA THR A 46 9.29 21.76 -4.72
C THR A 46 7.80 22.08 -4.83
N CYS A 47 6.98 21.08 -5.13
CA CYS A 47 5.52 21.19 -5.19
C CYS A 47 4.89 21.70 -3.88
N LEU A 48 5.54 21.48 -2.73
CA LEU A 48 5.09 21.98 -1.42
C LEU A 48 5.09 23.50 -1.34
N VAL A 49 6.15 24.15 -1.84
CA VAL A 49 6.23 25.61 -1.89
C VAL A 49 5.09 26.17 -2.72
N GLY A 50 4.89 25.61 -3.92
CA GLY A 50 3.81 26.03 -4.81
C GLY A 50 2.41 25.79 -4.21
N MET A 51 2.22 24.72 -3.43
CA MET A 51 0.98 24.48 -2.70
C MET A 51 0.70 25.58 -1.67
N LEU A 52 1.69 25.92 -0.83
CA LEU A 52 1.55 26.96 0.21
C LEU A 52 1.34 28.36 -0.40
N GLU A 53 2.06 28.69 -1.47
CA GLU A 53 1.88 29.96 -2.20
C GLU A 53 0.48 30.06 -2.83
N LYS A 54 -0.05 28.96 -3.41
CA LYS A 54 -1.43 28.91 -3.92
C LYS A 54 -2.49 29.10 -2.83
N GLN A 55 -2.18 28.73 -1.59
CA GLN A 55 -3.02 28.99 -0.42
C GLN A 55 -2.87 30.44 0.10
N GLY A 56 -2.05 31.27 -0.55
CA GLY A 56 -1.85 32.68 -0.19
C GLY A 56 -0.81 32.90 0.91
N CYS A 57 0.01 31.90 1.25
CA CYS A 57 1.07 32.04 2.24
C CYS A 57 2.29 32.80 1.68
N LYS A 58 3.02 33.50 2.55
CA LYS A 58 4.28 34.16 2.23
C LYS A 58 5.44 33.22 2.58
N VAL A 59 5.95 32.50 1.58
CA VAL A 59 6.97 31.47 1.79
C VAL A 59 8.38 32.04 1.60
N THR A 60 9.19 31.97 2.66
CA THR A 60 10.64 32.22 2.62
C THR A 60 11.36 30.89 2.68
N ARG A 61 12.41 30.72 1.88
CA ARG A 61 13.16 29.45 1.77
C ARG A 61 14.61 29.68 2.11
N VAL A 62 15.17 28.82 2.95
CA VAL A 62 16.55 28.93 3.43
C VAL A 62 17.18 27.55 3.59
N THR A 63 18.51 27.52 3.63
CA THR A 63 19.22 26.36 4.18
C THR A 63 19.18 26.41 5.71
N ASP A 64 19.39 25.29 6.37
CA ASP A 64 19.59 25.22 7.82
C ASP A 64 20.71 26.16 8.33
N ARG A 65 21.83 26.25 7.59
CA ARG A 65 22.96 27.14 7.89
C ARG A 65 22.59 28.61 7.82
N ASP A 66 21.71 28.98 6.90
CA ASP A 66 21.24 30.36 6.75
C ASP A 66 20.11 30.68 7.72
N ALA A 67 19.25 29.71 8.06
CA ALA A 67 18.16 29.88 9.01
C ALA A 67 18.66 30.40 10.36
N ILE A 68 19.75 29.83 10.88
CA ILE A 68 20.33 30.23 12.18
C ILE A 68 20.99 31.62 12.18
N ARG A 69 21.10 32.28 11.02
CA ARG A 69 21.68 33.63 10.87
C ARG A 69 20.60 34.71 10.75
N ILE A 70 19.32 34.33 10.72
CA ILE A 70 18.21 35.27 10.64
C ILE A 70 18.12 36.01 11.99
N ALA A 71 18.25 37.34 11.95
CA ALA A 71 18.31 38.16 13.15
C ALA A 71 16.93 38.56 13.71
N ASP A 72 15.92 38.79 12.85
CA ASP A 72 14.66 39.39 13.32
C ASP A 72 13.46 39.17 12.39
N GLN A 73 13.00 37.93 12.28
CA GLN A 73 11.71 37.61 11.64
C GLN A 73 10.98 36.55 12.44
N GLN A 74 9.86 36.95 13.06
CA GLN A 74 8.94 36.01 13.70
C GLN A 74 8.07 35.34 12.65
N TYR A 75 8.26 34.06 12.37
CA TYR A 75 7.44 33.29 11.44
C TYR A 75 6.20 32.72 12.11
N ASP A 76 5.11 32.60 11.36
CA ASP A 76 3.89 31.97 11.85
C ASP A 76 4.03 30.44 11.80
N VAL A 77 4.74 29.94 10.78
CA VAL A 77 5.10 28.53 10.67
C VAL A 77 6.54 28.39 10.21
N ILE A 78 7.27 27.46 10.81
CA ILE A 78 8.54 26.96 10.27
C ILE A 78 8.33 25.51 9.86
N VAL A 79 8.78 25.13 8.68
CA VAL A 79 8.67 23.78 8.14
C VAL A 79 10.07 23.25 7.85
N GLN A 80 10.45 22.18 8.53
CA GLN A 80 11.68 21.44 8.31
C GLN A 80 11.35 20.03 7.81
N ILE A 81 11.75 19.69 6.60
CA ILE A 81 11.45 18.40 5.98
C ILE A 81 12.73 17.64 5.66
N GLY A 82 12.80 16.40 6.13
CA GLY A 82 13.88 15.46 5.89
C GLY A 82 15.16 15.86 6.62
N GLU A 83 16.13 16.32 5.83
CA GLU A 83 17.53 16.45 6.22
C GLU A 83 17.74 17.44 7.39
N LEU A 84 18.04 16.90 8.57
CA LEU A 84 18.43 17.69 9.74
C LEU A 84 19.93 18.05 9.73
N PRO A 85 20.35 19.11 10.45
CA PRO A 85 21.70 19.64 10.31
C PRO A 85 22.77 18.78 11.01
N CYS A 86 23.94 18.61 10.39
CA CYS A 86 25.09 17.96 11.03
C CYS A 86 25.75 18.88 12.07
N GLY A 87 26.43 18.28 13.05
CA GLY A 87 27.16 18.99 14.09
C GLY A 87 28.21 18.11 14.79
N GLU A 88 29.09 18.72 15.57
CA GLU A 88 30.17 18.02 16.28
C GLU A 88 29.65 17.19 17.48
N ASP A 89 28.49 17.56 18.04
CA ASP A 89 27.86 16.82 19.13
C ASP A 89 27.10 15.58 18.63
N LYS A 90 26.67 14.74 19.59
CA LYS A 90 25.65 13.70 19.32
C LYS A 90 24.44 14.31 18.61
N ALA A 91 23.89 13.58 17.64
CA ALA A 91 22.81 14.07 16.78
C ALA A 91 21.62 14.65 17.56
N GLU A 92 21.16 14.00 18.64
CA GLU A 92 20.07 14.55 19.47
C GLU A 92 20.39 15.93 20.09
N VAL A 93 21.65 16.20 20.46
CA VAL A 93 22.09 17.48 21.05
C VAL A 93 22.17 18.54 19.96
N THR A 94 22.71 18.19 18.79
CA THR A 94 22.72 19.07 17.62
C THR A 94 21.30 19.47 17.24
N TYR A 95 20.38 18.51 17.13
CA TYR A 95 19.00 18.79 16.74
C TYR A 95 18.26 19.64 17.76
N LYS A 96 18.47 19.40 19.07
CA LYS A 96 17.98 20.28 20.14
C LYS A 96 18.41 21.75 19.90
N LYS A 97 19.68 21.99 19.59
CA LYS A 97 20.21 23.35 19.36
C LYS A 97 19.50 24.03 18.18
N TYR A 98 19.32 23.31 17.07
CA TYR A 98 18.61 23.85 15.90
C TYR A 98 17.11 24.06 16.17
N PHE A 99 16.44 23.12 16.84
CA PHE A 99 15.03 23.28 17.22
C PHE A 99 14.83 24.47 18.15
N LEU A 100 15.76 24.73 19.08
CA LEU A 100 15.75 25.94 19.90
C LEU A 100 15.89 27.20 19.04
N LYS A 101 16.80 27.20 18.06
CA LYS A 101 16.93 28.32 17.10
C LYS A 101 15.68 28.53 16.26
N TYR A 102 15.04 27.47 15.78
CA TYR A 102 13.78 27.59 15.06
C TYR A 102 12.67 28.13 15.96
N LYS A 103 12.63 27.69 17.23
CA LYS A 103 11.69 28.25 18.21
C LYS A 103 11.88 29.75 18.42
N GLU A 104 13.13 30.23 18.51
CA GLU A 104 13.44 31.67 18.64
C GLU A 104 12.96 32.50 17.43
N LEU A 105 12.89 31.89 16.24
CA LEU A 105 12.38 32.50 15.02
C LEU A 105 10.86 32.45 14.88
N LEU A 106 10.14 31.73 15.74
CA LEU A 106 8.68 31.66 15.68
C LEU A 106 8.06 32.87 16.39
N SER A 107 6.91 33.31 15.88
CA SER A 107 5.98 34.16 16.62
C SER A 107 5.44 33.44 17.86
N SER A 108 4.84 34.18 18.81
CA SER A 108 4.31 33.63 20.07
C SER A 108 3.29 32.50 19.87
N ASP A 109 2.52 32.58 18.79
CA ASP A 109 1.50 31.59 18.39
C ASP A 109 2.00 30.64 17.28
N GLY A 110 3.30 30.73 16.96
CA GLY A 110 3.91 30.03 15.85
C GLY A 110 4.05 28.53 16.08
N MET A 111 4.14 27.80 14.97
CA MET A 111 4.27 26.34 14.96
C MET A 111 5.50 25.91 14.15
N LEU A 112 6.29 25.01 14.73
CA LEU A 112 7.32 24.26 14.01
C LEU A 112 6.73 22.94 13.52
N ILE A 113 6.83 22.67 12.23
CA ILE A 113 6.51 21.39 11.59
C ILE A 113 7.82 20.69 11.24
N VAL A 114 8.01 19.46 11.71
CA VAL A 114 9.22 18.66 11.45
C VAL A 114 8.85 17.30 10.87
N ALA A 115 9.20 17.05 9.61
CA ALA A 115 9.05 15.74 8.98
C ALA A 115 10.41 15.03 8.89
N VAL A 116 10.55 13.83 9.46
CA VAL A 116 11.86 13.15 9.60
C VAL A 116 11.74 11.64 9.44
N GLN A 117 12.83 10.98 8.98
CA GLN A 117 12.93 9.52 9.04
C GLN A 117 12.99 9.03 10.49
N ASN A 118 12.44 7.85 10.75
CA ASN A 118 12.68 7.10 11.98
C ASN A 118 13.87 6.15 11.79
N ARG A 119 14.90 6.23 12.66
CA ARG A 119 16.03 5.29 12.65
C ARG A 119 15.58 3.82 12.67
N LEU A 120 14.47 3.52 13.36
CA LEU A 120 13.92 2.18 13.54
C LEU A 120 12.73 1.88 12.62
N GLY A 121 12.56 2.65 11.54
CA GLY A 121 11.48 2.42 10.58
C GLY A 121 11.49 1.00 10.01
N LEU A 122 10.32 0.34 9.97
CA LEU A 122 10.21 -1.05 9.52
C LEU A 122 10.80 -1.28 8.13
N LYS A 123 10.73 -0.28 7.24
CA LYS A 123 11.28 -0.35 5.88
C LYS A 123 12.77 -0.72 5.86
N TYR A 124 13.54 -0.30 6.87
CA TYR A 124 14.97 -0.63 6.97
C TYR A 124 15.20 -2.08 7.41
N PHE A 125 14.34 -2.62 8.28
CA PHE A 125 14.34 -4.06 8.60
C PHE A 125 13.89 -4.90 7.40
N ALA A 126 13.00 -4.36 6.57
CA ALA A 126 12.43 -5.02 5.41
C ALA A 126 13.33 -5.03 4.18
N GLY A 127 14.49 -4.34 4.23
CA GLY A 127 15.50 -4.36 3.19
C GLY A 127 15.64 -3.07 2.38
N CYS A 128 15.10 -1.93 2.82
CA CYS A 128 15.44 -0.63 2.23
C CYS A 128 16.81 -0.14 2.73
N LYS A 129 17.56 0.54 1.86
CA LYS A 129 18.78 1.27 2.23
C LYS A 129 18.42 2.47 3.12
N ASP A 130 19.32 2.82 4.03
CA ASP A 130 19.18 4.06 4.81
C ASP A 130 19.29 5.28 3.90
N ASP A 131 18.37 6.23 4.06
CA ASP A 131 18.23 7.39 3.18
C ASP A 131 19.43 8.36 3.27
N ASN A 132 20.19 8.33 4.36
CA ASN A 132 21.32 9.25 4.59
C ASN A 132 22.66 8.65 4.17
N THR A 133 22.85 7.35 4.33
CA THR A 133 24.11 6.65 4.05
C THR A 133 24.10 5.88 2.72
N GLY A 134 22.92 5.50 2.23
CA GLY A 134 22.78 4.64 1.05
C GLY A 134 23.13 3.17 1.28
N GLU A 135 23.36 2.78 2.55
CA GLU A 135 23.77 1.43 2.94
C GLU A 135 22.61 0.68 3.62
N TYR A 136 22.58 -0.64 3.48
CA TYR A 136 21.61 -1.48 4.19
C TYR A 136 21.92 -1.51 5.69
N PHE A 137 20.88 -1.54 6.53
CA PHE A 137 20.93 -1.69 7.99
C PHE A 137 21.72 -0.63 8.78
N SER A 138 22.34 0.36 8.11
CA SER A 138 23.19 1.37 8.76
C SER A 138 22.48 2.11 9.90
N SER A 139 21.22 2.52 9.68
CA SER A 139 20.38 3.14 10.70
C SER A 139 20.19 2.23 11.92
N LEU A 140 19.88 0.96 11.69
CA LEU A 140 19.61 -0.03 12.74
C LEU A 140 20.85 -0.33 13.58
N GLU A 141 22.01 -0.48 12.94
CA GLU A 141 23.32 -0.71 13.59
C GLU A 141 23.85 0.50 14.36
N GLY A 142 23.19 1.66 14.23
CA GLY A 142 23.60 2.88 14.93
C GLY A 142 24.71 3.64 14.22
N TYR A 143 24.71 3.58 12.88
CA TYR A 143 25.58 4.38 12.01
C TYR A 143 27.09 4.18 12.23
N PRO A 144 27.62 2.94 12.20
CA PRO A 144 29.02 2.66 12.57
C PRO A 144 30.06 3.29 11.63
N LYS A 145 29.68 3.64 10.40
CA LYS A 145 30.56 4.19 9.35
C LYS A 145 30.23 5.63 8.94
N ILE A 146 29.41 6.32 9.73
CA ILE A 146 28.93 7.65 9.34
C ILE A 146 30.02 8.71 9.46
N THR A 147 30.13 9.58 8.46
CA THR A 147 31.04 10.72 8.51
C THR A 147 30.41 11.89 9.28
N GLN A 148 31.22 12.86 9.71
CA GLN A 148 30.70 14.10 10.33
C GLN A 148 29.82 14.92 9.37
N GLU A 149 29.92 14.68 8.06
CA GLU A 149 29.13 15.36 7.04
C GLU A 149 27.79 14.65 6.77
N GLN A 150 27.65 13.39 7.22
CA GLN A 150 26.44 12.59 7.03
C GLN A 150 25.48 12.72 8.22
N ARG A 151 24.19 12.80 7.89
CA ARG A 151 23.10 13.04 8.84
C ARG A 151 22.59 11.74 9.44
N GLN A 152 22.07 11.82 10.66
CA GLN A 152 21.58 10.66 11.42
C GLN A 152 20.09 10.78 11.68
N ALA A 153 19.30 9.78 11.30
CA ALA A 153 17.96 9.67 11.83
C ALA A 153 18.01 9.30 13.32
N LEU A 154 17.05 9.80 14.10
CA LEU A 154 16.85 9.40 15.49
C LEU A 154 15.66 8.45 15.62
N SER A 155 15.53 7.79 16.77
CA SER A 155 14.28 7.11 17.15
C SER A 155 13.27 8.12 17.69
N LYS A 156 11.98 7.73 17.77
CA LYS A 156 10.89 8.55 18.34
C LYS A 156 11.30 9.24 19.65
N LYS A 157 11.68 8.43 20.65
CA LYS A 157 12.12 8.89 21.97
C LYS A 157 13.20 9.98 21.92
N LYS A 158 14.16 9.86 21.00
CA LYS A 158 15.26 10.82 20.86
C LYS A 158 14.83 12.12 20.16
N TYR A 159 13.93 12.06 19.18
CA TYR A 159 13.35 13.26 18.59
C TYR A 159 12.48 14.02 19.59
N GLU A 160 11.59 13.32 20.28
CA GLU A 160 10.73 13.92 21.31
C GLU A 160 11.55 14.53 22.44
N TRP A 161 12.63 13.87 22.87
CA TRP A 161 13.58 14.46 23.79
C TRP A 161 14.17 15.76 23.24
N ALA A 162 14.68 15.78 22.01
CA ALA A 162 15.29 16.97 21.43
C ALA A 162 14.31 18.15 21.31
N LEU A 163 13.07 17.87 20.88
CA LEU A 163 11.99 18.87 20.78
C LEU A 163 11.55 19.39 22.15
N SER A 164 11.35 18.50 23.13
CA SER A 164 11.01 18.88 24.50
C SER A 164 12.12 19.73 25.13
N GLN A 165 13.38 19.35 24.94
CA GLN A 165 14.53 20.09 25.46
C GLN A 165 14.78 21.43 24.74
N ALA A 166 14.25 21.62 23.53
CA ALA A 166 14.20 22.93 22.88
C ALA A 166 13.12 23.85 23.49
N GLY A 167 12.24 23.31 24.34
CA GLY A 167 11.26 24.06 25.12
C GLY A 167 9.94 24.30 24.40
N PHE A 168 9.54 23.43 23.47
CA PHE A 168 8.16 23.42 22.97
C PHE A 168 7.22 22.85 24.03
N GLN A 169 6.06 23.49 24.23
CA GLN A 169 5.08 23.08 25.24
C GLN A 169 4.12 22.00 24.74
N SER A 170 3.76 22.07 23.45
CA SER A 170 2.88 21.10 22.80
C SER A 170 3.62 20.47 21.64
N ILE A 171 3.70 19.13 21.63
CA ILE A 171 4.33 18.33 20.59
C ILE A 171 3.32 17.25 20.20
N CYS A 172 2.76 17.34 19.01
CA CYS A 172 1.87 16.32 18.46
C CYS A 172 2.63 15.50 17.42
N CYS A 173 2.55 14.16 17.50
CA CYS A 173 3.19 13.26 16.55
C CYS A 173 2.17 12.68 15.57
N TYR A 174 2.51 12.78 14.29
CA TYR A 174 1.80 12.14 13.19
C TYR A 174 2.72 11.14 12.50
N TYR A 175 2.12 10.12 11.88
CA TYR A 175 2.81 9.01 11.22
C TYR A 175 2.41 8.97 9.74
N PRO A 176 3.18 9.65 8.87
CA PRO A 176 2.97 9.55 7.42
C PRO A 176 3.25 8.13 6.93
N TYR A 177 2.31 7.57 6.18
CA TYR A 177 2.39 6.24 5.58
C TYR A 177 2.31 6.34 4.05
N PRO A 178 3.20 5.67 3.29
CA PRO A 178 4.23 4.72 3.74
C PRO A 178 5.47 5.38 4.36
N ASP A 179 5.74 6.64 4.01
CA ASP A 179 6.65 7.53 4.73
C ASP A 179 6.34 9.00 4.42
N TYR A 180 7.09 9.93 5.03
CA TYR A 180 6.89 11.37 4.88
C TYR A 180 7.22 11.91 3.48
N GLN A 181 7.96 11.17 2.66
CA GLN A 181 8.37 11.66 1.35
C GLN A 181 7.22 11.58 0.36
N PHE A 182 6.46 10.48 0.37
CA PHE A 182 5.30 10.28 -0.52
C PHE A 182 4.10 9.68 0.23
N PRO A 183 3.55 10.38 1.24
CA PRO A 183 2.49 9.82 2.06
C PRO A 183 1.16 9.74 1.31
N MET A 184 0.47 8.61 1.48
CA MET A 184 -0.90 8.40 1.03
C MET A 184 -1.90 8.45 2.20
N SER A 185 -1.43 8.23 3.42
CA SER A 185 -2.19 8.41 4.66
C SER A 185 -1.33 9.10 5.71
N ILE A 186 -1.97 9.84 6.61
CA ILE A 186 -1.37 10.46 7.79
C ILE A 186 -2.14 9.95 9.00
N TYR A 187 -1.49 9.16 9.85
CA TYR A 187 -2.03 8.72 11.14
C TYR A 187 -1.57 9.66 12.26
N SER A 188 -2.16 9.57 13.45
CA SER A 188 -1.74 10.31 14.65
C SER A 188 -1.83 9.43 15.89
N ASP A 189 -1.30 9.90 17.03
CA ASP A 189 -1.50 9.21 18.32
C ASP A 189 -2.98 9.01 18.68
N LYS A 190 -3.89 9.82 18.13
CA LYS A 190 -5.35 9.73 18.36
C LYS A 190 -6.07 8.81 17.36
N CYS A 191 -5.39 8.39 16.29
CA CYS A 191 -5.91 7.48 15.28
C CYS A 191 -4.75 6.69 14.66
N LEU A 192 -4.40 5.58 15.30
CA LEU A 192 -3.40 4.64 14.82
C LEU A 192 -3.98 3.70 13.74
N PRO A 193 -3.13 3.13 12.86
CA PRO A 193 -3.57 2.15 11.88
C PRO A 193 -4.12 0.89 12.54
N LYS A 194 -5.07 0.25 11.86
CA LYS A 194 -5.62 -1.06 12.23
C LYS A 194 -5.00 -2.17 11.39
N THR A 195 -5.13 -3.41 11.88
CA THR A 195 -4.72 -4.62 11.15
C THR A 195 -5.29 -4.63 9.74
N GLY A 196 -4.43 -4.89 8.75
CA GLY A 196 -4.79 -4.94 7.34
C GLY A 196 -4.70 -3.60 6.59
N GLU A 197 -4.58 -2.46 7.29
CA GLU A 197 -4.53 -1.14 6.62
C GLU A 197 -3.18 -0.83 5.95
N LEU A 198 -2.08 -1.38 6.47
CA LEU A 198 -0.72 -1.08 6.02
C LEU A 198 -0.21 -2.11 5.00
N ASN A 199 -0.80 -2.12 3.80
CA ASN A 199 -0.60 -3.16 2.79
C ASN A 199 0.10 -2.71 1.47
N ALA A 200 0.48 -1.44 1.35
CA ALA A 200 1.10 -0.85 0.15
C ALA A 200 2.55 -0.39 0.41
N ASN A 201 3.40 -1.30 0.89
CA ASN A 201 4.70 -0.99 1.51
C ASN A 201 5.89 -0.85 0.53
N ILE A 202 5.80 -1.40 -0.69
CA ILE A 202 6.89 -1.35 -1.68
C ILE A 202 6.92 0.03 -2.36
N ARG A 203 7.74 0.94 -1.81
CA ARG A 203 7.80 2.36 -2.21
C ARG A 203 9.24 2.93 -2.21
N ASN A 204 10.22 2.10 -2.51
CA ASN A 204 11.64 2.47 -2.60
C ASN A 204 11.94 3.22 -3.92
N PHE A 205 11.67 4.52 -3.95
CA PHE A 205 11.82 5.32 -5.18
C PHE A 205 13.23 5.83 -5.45
N ASN A 206 14.09 5.83 -4.44
CA ASN A 206 15.44 6.41 -4.51
C ASN A 206 16.56 5.36 -4.62
N ALA A 207 16.26 4.08 -4.38
CA ALA A 207 17.24 3.00 -4.45
C ALA A 207 16.58 1.62 -4.55
N ASP A 208 17.36 0.63 -4.97
CA ASP A 208 16.98 -0.79 -4.86
C ASP A 208 16.71 -1.19 -3.41
N ARG A 209 15.84 -2.18 -3.24
CA ARG A 209 15.55 -2.80 -1.94
C ARG A 209 15.61 -4.31 -2.02
N TYR A 210 15.86 -4.94 -0.87
CA TYR A 210 15.50 -6.33 -0.66
C TYR A 210 14.05 -6.45 -0.16
N VAL A 211 13.46 -7.63 -0.30
CA VAL A 211 12.24 -8.06 0.41
C VAL A 211 12.63 -9.16 1.38
N ILE A 212 12.89 -8.78 2.63
CA ILE A 212 13.38 -9.71 3.67
C ILE A 212 12.25 -10.53 4.28
N PHE A 213 11.06 -9.96 4.39
CA PHE A 213 9.84 -10.59 4.90
C PHE A 213 8.59 -9.90 4.31
N ASP A 214 7.43 -10.49 4.56
CA ASP A 214 6.13 -9.87 4.27
C ASP A 214 5.86 -8.71 5.25
N GLU A 215 6.09 -7.48 4.79
CA GLU A 215 5.92 -6.26 5.61
C GLU A 215 4.50 -6.09 6.12
N THR A 216 3.48 -6.49 5.36
CA THR A 216 2.08 -6.34 5.77
C THR A 216 1.80 -7.20 7.00
N ARG A 217 2.27 -8.46 7.00
CA ARG A 217 2.13 -9.35 8.18
C ARG A 217 2.89 -8.83 9.40
N VAL A 218 4.09 -8.29 9.19
CA VAL A 218 4.89 -7.74 10.29
C VAL A 218 4.26 -6.47 10.85
N PHE A 219 3.74 -5.57 10.00
CA PHE A 219 2.96 -4.42 10.46
C PHE A 219 1.71 -4.84 11.24
N ASN A 220 0.97 -5.85 10.77
CA ASN A 220 -0.19 -6.37 11.50
C ASN A 220 0.18 -6.84 12.91
N SER A 221 1.28 -7.59 13.04
CA SER A 221 1.79 -8.03 14.35
C SER A 221 2.22 -6.84 15.22
N ILE A 222 2.92 -5.86 14.66
CA ILE A 222 3.33 -4.62 15.36
C ILE A 222 2.12 -3.80 15.87
N ILE A 223 1.05 -3.76 15.08
CA ILE A 223 -0.20 -3.06 15.45
C ILE A 223 -0.90 -3.81 16.59
N GLN A 224 -0.99 -5.14 16.51
CA GLN A 224 -1.58 -5.98 17.56
C GLN A 224 -0.83 -5.89 18.90
N GLU A 225 0.50 -5.72 18.86
CA GLU A 225 1.34 -5.52 20.03
C GLU A 225 1.38 -4.06 20.53
N GLU A 226 0.59 -3.16 19.92
CA GLU A 226 0.48 -1.74 20.30
C GLU A 226 1.80 -0.94 20.23
N ILE A 227 2.77 -1.39 19.41
CA ILE A 227 4.11 -0.77 19.27
C ILE A 227 4.34 -0.07 17.92
N PHE A 228 3.29 0.14 17.12
CA PHE A 228 3.38 0.81 15.81
C PHE A 228 4.18 2.13 15.80
N PRO A 229 4.00 3.07 16.74
CA PRO A 229 4.74 4.32 16.75
C PRO A 229 6.27 4.18 16.70
N GLU A 230 6.83 3.13 17.30
CA GLU A 230 8.27 2.90 17.34
C GLU A 230 8.82 2.40 15.99
N PHE A 231 7.98 1.79 15.15
CA PHE A 231 8.33 1.18 13.87
C PHE A 231 7.78 1.91 12.64
N SER A 232 6.99 2.97 12.82
CA SER A 232 6.62 3.87 11.72
C SER A 232 7.87 4.33 10.97
N ASN A 233 7.84 4.32 9.63
CA ASN A 233 9.00 4.68 8.81
C ASN A 233 9.45 6.13 8.97
N SER A 234 8.54 6.99 9.44
CA SER A 234 8.79 8.42 9.61
C SER A 234 7.82 9.06 10.58
N TYR A 235 8.16 10.29 10.96
CA TYR A 235 7.35 11.12 11.84
C TYR A 235 7.10 12.50 11.21
N LEU A 236 5.95 13.08 11.52
CA LEU A 236 5.62 14.47 11.28
C LEU A 236 5.22 15.09 12.63
N TYR A 237 6.10 15.91 13.20
CA TYR A 237 5.85 16.59 14.46
C TYR A 237 5.27 17.98 14.23
N LEU A 238 4.22 18.32 14.97
CA LEU A 238 3.66 19.67 15.05
C LEU A 238 3.95 20.20 16.46
N CYS A 239 4.87 21.16 16.55
CA CYS A 239 5.39 21.68 17.80
C CYS A 239 4.98 23.14 17.98
N ARG A 240 4.29 23.47 19.07
CA ARG A 240 3.80 24.83 19.36
C ARG A 240 4.49 25.42 20.57
N GLN A 241 4.67 26.74 20.55
CA GLN A 241 5.25 27.45 21.69
C GLN A 241 4.37 27.38 22.94
N ASN A 242 3.05 27.42 22.74
CA ASN A 242 2.06 27.41 23.81
C ASN A 242 1.02 26.32 23.58
N GLU A 243 0.44 25.80 24.66
CA GLU A 243 -0.79 25.02 24.59
C GLU A 243 -1.95 25.93 24.18
N LYS A 244 -2.40 25.78 22.93
CA LYS A 244 -3.60 26.47 22.44
C LYS A 244 -4.75 25.48 22.47
N SER A 245 -5.93 25.89 22.94
CA SER A 245 -7.14 25.09 22.82
C SER A 245 -7.44 24.82 21.34
N ILE A 246 -7.24 23.59 20.89
CA ILE A 246 -7.56 23.16 19.53
C ILE A 246 -9.03 22.74 19.54
N GLN A 247 -9.89 23.56 18.95
CA GLN A 247 -11.34 23.27 18.87
C GLN A 247 -11.62 22.00 18.07
N GLU A 248 -10.88 21.80 16.98
CA GLU A 248 -11.00 20.65 16.08
C GLU A 248 -9.62 20.26 15.55
N GLU A 249 -9.31 18.98 15.56
CA GLU A 249 -8.05 18.42 15.09
C GLU A 249 -8.29 17.33 14.04
N VAL A 250 -7.58 17.39 12.92
CA VAL A 250 -7.54 16.29 11.95
C VAL A 250 -6.63 15.20 12.54
N ILE A 251 -7.23 14.10 13.01
CA ILE A 251 -6.50 13.00 13.66
C ILE A 251 -6.08 11.90 12.67
N TYR A 252 -6.66 11.89 11.47
CA TYR A 252 -6.29 11.02 10.36
C TYR A 252 -6.64 11.68 9.04
N SER A 253 -5.83 11.45 8.01
CA SER A 253 -6.11 11.88 6.64
C SER A 253 -5.69 10.80 5.64
N LYS A 254 -6.54 10.47 4.68
CA LYS A 254 -6.24 9.57 3.55
C LYS A 254 -6.41 10.29 2.23
N PHE A 255 -5.50 10.07 1.30
CA PHE A 255 -5.50 10.71 -0.01
C PHE A 255 -5.76 9.67 -1.10
N SER A 256 -6.62 10.02 -2.05
CA SER A 256 -6.91 9.21 -3.25
C SER A 256 -6.48 9.95 -4.51
N ASN A 257 -5.35 10.66 -4.44
CA ASN A 257 -4.84 11.48 -5.54
C ASN A 257 -4.06 10.71 -6.61
N GLU A 258 -3.98 9.38 -6.50
CA GLU A 258 -3.55 8.49 -7.60
C GLU A 258 -4.68 8.24 -8.63
N ARG A 259 -5.92 8.65 -8.33
CA ARG A 259 -7.07 8.55 -9.25
C ARG A 259 -7.07 9.68 -10.29
N GLN A 260 -7.89 9.54 -11.34
CA GLN A 260 -8.13 10.64 -12.30
C GLN A 260 -8.55 11.92 -11.57
N ASN A 261 -8.18 13.09 -12.11
CA ASN A 261 -8.42 14.40 -11.47
C ASN A 261 -9.86 14.61 -10.98
N LYS A 262 -10.86 14.10 -11.71
CA LYS A 262 -12.29 14.18 -11.35
C LYS A 262 -12.71 13.32 -10.15
N PHE A 263 -11.84 12.44 -9.65
CA PHE A 263 -12.07 11.51 -8.54
C PHE A 263 -11.06 11.66 -7.41
N GLN A 264 -10.18 12.66 -7.47
CA GLN A 264 -9.19 12.88 -6.42
C GLN A 264 -9.84 13.52 -5.21
N ILE A 265 -9.79 12.81 -4.08
CA ILE A 265 -10.35 13.24 -2.81
C ILE A 265 -9.33 13.09 -1.67
N ARG A 266 -9.55 13.85 -0.61
CA ARG A 266 -8.92 13.66 0.71
C ARG A 266 -10.01 13.37 1.73
N THR A 267 -9.84 12.31 2.52
CA THR A 267 -10.77 11.92 3.59
C THR A 267 -10.11 12.16 4.93
N ASP A 268 -10.66 13.07 5.73
CA ASP A 268 -10.17 13.41 7.06
C ASP A 268 -11.09 12.80 8.12
N ILE A 269 -10.52 12.23 9.20
CA ILE A 269 -11.24 12.05 10.46
C ILE A 269 -10.87 13.22 11.36
N VAL A 270 -11.89 13.96 11.80
CA VAL A 270 -11.74 15.14 12.64
C VAL A 270 -12.30 14.84 14.02
N GLN A 271 -11.56 15.21 15.06
CA GLN A 271 -11.98 15.12 16.46
C GLN A 271 -12.17 16.52 17.04
N LYS A 272 -13.33 16.75 17.65
CA LYS A 272 -13.66 17.96 18.40
C LYS A 272 -13.11 17.87 19.84
N GLU A 273 -13.04 19.00 20.52
CA GLU A 273 -12.59 19.10 21.92
C GLU A 273 -13.37 18.19 22.90
N ASN A 274 -14.64 17.87 22.60
CA ASN A 274 -15.49 16.97 23.39
C ASN A 274 -15.41 15.49 22.96
N ASP A 275 -14.33 15.10 22.27
CA ASP A 275 -14.07 13.76 21.72
C ASP A 275 -15.06 13.26 20.65
N VAL A 276 -16.00 14.11 20.20
CA VAL A 276 -16.89 13.80 19.08
C VAL A 276 -16.08 13.77 17.79
N LYS A 277 -16.21 12.66 17.06
CA LYS A 277 -15.55 12.44 15.76
C LYS A 277 -16.53 12.58 14.61
N TYR A 278 -16.03 13.07 13.48
CA TYR A 278 -16.75 13.11 12.21
C TYR A 278 -15.76 12.98 11.05
N VAL A 279 -16.28 12.63 9.88
CA VAL A 279 -15.48 12.41 8.66
C VAL A 279 -15.79 13.51 7.66
N VAL A 280 -14.77 14.00 6.97
CA VAL A 280 -14.93 14.98 5.89
C VAL A 280 -14.18 14.53 4.65
N LYS A 281 -14.88 14.47 3.51
CA LYS A 281 -14.29 14.21 2.19
C LYS A 281 -14.19 15.51 1.39
N TYR A 282 -12.96 15.92 1.10
CA TYR A 282 -12.64 17.14 0.35
C TYR A 282 -12.27 16.81 -1.10
N PRO A 283 -12.73 17.60 -2.09
CA PRO A 283 -12.26 17.49 -3.45
C PRO A 283 -10.84 18.07 -3.57
N LEU A 284 -9.89 17.31 -4.11
CA LEU A 284 -8.51 17.78 -4.32
C LEU A 284 -8.32 18.55 -5.64
N SER A 285 -9.34 18.54 -6.50
CA SER A 285 -9.34 19.28 -7.75
C SER A 285 -10.67 19.97 -7.99
N ARG A 286 -10.68 20.97 -8.87
CA ARG A 286 -11.93 21.62 -9.32
C ARG A 286 -12.89 20.61 -9.97
N GLN A 287 -12.36 19.60 -10.66
CA GLN A 287 -13.17 18.57 -11.34
C GLN A 287 -13.81 17.60 -10.34
N ALA A 288 -13.13 17.32 -9.22
CA ALA A 288 -13.62 16.44 -8.16
C ALA A 288 -14.77 17.03 -7.33
N LYS A 289 -15.05 18.34 -7.44
CA LYS A 289 -16.18 18.96 -6.72
C LYS A 289 -17.53 18.32 -7.06
N LYS A 290 -17.76 17.97 -8.33
CA LYS A 290 -18.99 17.29 -8.74
C LYS A 290 -19.08 15.89 -8.14
N HIS A 291 -17.95 15.19 -8.08
CA HIS A 291 -17.86 13.85 -7.50
C HIS A 291 -18.23 13.84 -6.02
N ILE A 292 -17.68 14.78 -5.23
CA ILE A 292 -18.05 14.95 -3.82
C ILE A 292 -19.51 15.36 -3.66
N ALA A 293 -20.02 16.30 -4.47
CA ALA A 293 -21.41 16.74 -4.38
C ALA A 293 -22.42 15.60 -4.67
N ASN A 294 -22.05 14.64 -5.52
CA ASN A 294 -22.90 13.49 -5.83
C ASN A 294 -23.08 12.54 -4.64
N MET A 295 -22.21 12.56 -3.63
CA MET A 295 -22.30 11.63 -2.49
C MET A 295 -23.59 11.79 -1.69
N GLU A 296 -24.06 13.01 -1.48
CA GLU A 296 -25.35 13.25 -0.79
C GLU A 296 -26.54 12.73 -1.62
N VAL A 297 -26.48 12.85 -2.95
CA VAL A 297 -27.50 12.27 -3.85
C VAL A 297 -27.47 10.74 -3.78
N SER A 298 -26.28 10.14 -3.79
CA SER A 298 -26.11 8.69 -3.62
C SER A 298 -26.67 8.21 -2.30
N TYR A 299 -26.37 8.91 -1.19
CA TYR A 299 -26.91 8.61 0.12
C TYR A 299 -28.45 8.60 0.14
N GLN A 300 -29.08 9.64 -0.39
CA GLN A 300 -30.54 9.77 -0.43
C GLN A 300 -31.17 8.62 -1.21
N LEU A 301 -30.68 8.35 -2.43
CA LEU A 301 -31.24 7.30 -3.28
C LEU A 301 -31.02 5.91 -2.69
N LEU A 302 -29.80 5.59 -2.24
CA LEU A 302 -29.52 4.29 -1.62
C LEU A 302 -30.36 4.06 -0.36
N SER A 303 -30.55 5.10 0.45
CA SER A 303 -31.36 5.01 1.68
C SER A 303 -32.85 4.85 1.38
N GLU A 304 -33.38 5.56 0.39
CA GLU A 304 -34.79 5.46 -0.03
C GLU A 304 -35.11 4.12 -0.73
N GLU A 305 -34.16 3.58 -1.49
CA GLU A 305 -34.32 2.34 -2.25
C GLU A 305 -34.01 1.09 -1.42
N ASN A 306 -33.45 1.24 -0.22
CA ASN A 306 -33.08 0.13 0.65
C ASN A 306 -34.31 -0.53 1.30
N GLY A 307 -34.55 -1.79 0.92
CA GLY A 307 -35.56 -2.66 1.54
C GLY A 307 -35.03 -3.59 2.63
N GLU A 308 -33.71 -3.60 2.89
CA GLU A 308 -33.07 -4.47 3.88
C GLU A 308 -32.85 -3.73 5.20
N LYS A 309 -33.47 -4.26 6.26
CA LYS A 309 -33.48 -3.61 7.58
C LYS A 309 -32.13 -3.72 8.29
N MET A 310 -31.33 -4.73 7.95
CA MET A 310 -30.00 -4.93 8.53
C MET A 310 -28.94 -3.99 7.97
N ILE A 311 -29.23 -3.26 6.88
CA ILE A 311 -28.27 -2.37 6.22
C ILE A 311 -28.70 -0.92 6.41
N HIS A 312 -27.75 -0.10 6.82
CA HIS A 312 -27.89 1.35 6.92
C HIS A 312 -26.74 2.03 6.20
N PHE A 313 -27.04 3.10 5.47
CA PHE A 313 -26.02 3.95 4.86
C PHE A 313 -25.68 5.08 5.82
N CYS A 314 -24.39 5.29 6.08
CA CYS A 314 -23.94 6.40 6.92
C CYS A 314 -24.36 7.73 6.27
N PRO A 315 -25.05 8.64 6.96
CA PRO A 315 -25.54 9.87 6.35
C PRO A 315 -24.40 10.78 5.91
N VAL A 316 -24.56 11.40 4.75
CA VAL A 316 -23.65 12.43 4.24
C VAL A 316 -24.45 13.68 3.89
N HIS A 317 -23.94 14.84 4.31
CA HIS A 317 -24.42 16.15 3.89
C HIS A 317 -23.29 16.98 3.29
N ILE A 318 -23.60 17.83 2.31
CA ILE A 318 -22.60 18.71 1.69
C ILE A 318 -22.47 20.01 2.49
N GLU A 319 -21.27 20.27 3.00
CA GLU A 319 -20.89 21.57 3.54
C GLU A 319 -20.01 22.35 2.54
N LYS A 320 -19.69 23.60 2.87
CA LYS A 320 -18.99 24.55 1.97
C LYS A 320 -17.72 23.97 1.34
N GLU A 321 -16.97 23.17 2.09
CA GLU A 321 -15.64 22.70 1.70
C GLU A 321 -15.60 21.20 1.33
N GLY A 322 -16.65 20.42 1.60
CA GLY A 322 -16.64 18.97 1.38
C GLY A 322 -17.90 18.24 1.85
N ALA A 323 -17.96 16.94 1.61
CA ALA A 323 -19.00 16.05 2.13
C ALA A 323 -18.67 15.66 3.58
N VAL A 324 -19.63 15.78 4.49
CA VAL A 324 -19.46 15.54 5.92
C VAL A 324 -20.38 14.40 6.36
N SER A 325 -19.85 13.49 7.18
CA SER A 325 -20.60 12.40 7.78
C SER A 325 -20.23 12.19 9.25
N PRO A 326 -21.12 11.63 10.08
CA PRO A 326 -20.75 11.22 11.42
C PRO A 326 -19.69 10.11 11.36
N PHE A 327 -18.87 10.02 12.41
CA PHE A 327 -17.98 8.87 12.55
C PHE A 327 -18.81 7.66 12.96
N ALA A 328 -18.89 6.66 12.08
CA ALA A 328 -19.62 5.43 12.35
C ALA A 328 -18.80 4.49 13.24
N ASN A 329 -19.47 3.91 14.25
CA ASN A 329 -18.90 2.89 15.12
C ASN A 329 -19.03 1.50 14.47
N GLY A 330 -18.28 0.54 15.02
CA GLY A 330 -18.28 -0.86 14.58
C GLY A 330 -16.90 -1.35 14.11
N VAL A 331 -16.84 -2.65 13.85
CA VAL A 331 -15.66 -3.32 13.28
C VAL A 331 -15.96 -3.65 11.83
N SER A 332 -15.03 -3.38 10.91
CA SER A 332 -15.28 -3.73 9.50
C SER A 332 -15.44 -5.25 9.36
N LEU A 333 -16.31 -5.68 8.45
CA LEU A 333 -16.50 -7.11 8.16
C LEU A 333 -15.16 -7.77 7.76
N GLN A 334 -14.31 -7.04 7.03
CA GLN A 334 -12.94 -7.47 6.71
C GLN A 334 -12.11 -7.75 7.97
N VAL A 335 -12.07 -6.85 8.95
CA VAL A 335 -11.33 -7.05 10.21
C VAL A 335 -11.92 -8.18 11.03
N LYS A 336 -13.26 -8.31 11.08
CA LYS A 336 -13.93 -9.42 11.77
C LYS A 336 -13.50 -10.77 11.21
N LEU A 337 -13.50 -10.92 9.88
CA LEU A 337 -13.06 -12.14 9.18
C LEU A 337 -11.56 -12.39 9.35
N GLN A 338 -10.73 -11.36 9.22
CA GLN A 338 -9.29 -11.42 9.44
C GLN A 338 -8.96 -12.00 10.82
N ASN A 339 -9.60 -11.51 11.88
CA ASN A 339 -9.35 -11.99 13.24
C ASN A 339 -9.71 -13.48 13.40
N LEU A 340 -10.83 -13.93 12.84
CA LEU A 340 -11.20 -15.36 12.87
C LEU A 340 -10.16 -16.23 12.15
N LEU A 341 -9.65 -15.76 11.01
CA LEU A 341 -8.64 -16.48 10.23
C LEU A 341 -7.28 -16.53 10.95
N ASP A 342 -6.86 -15.43 11.58
CA ASP A 342 -5.63 -15.37 12.38
C ASP A 342 -5.70 -16.29 13.60
N GLU A 343 -6.88 -16.36 14.24
CA GLU A 343 -7.17 -17.29 15.34
C GLU A 343 -7.39 -18.74 14.89
N LYS A 344 -7.30 -19.01 13.56
CA LYS A 344 -7.53 -20.33 12.94
C LYS A 344 -8.94 -20.90 13.16
N LYS A 345 -9.92 -20.03 13.40
CA LYS A 345 -11.35 -20.36 13.53
C LYS A 345 -12.02 -20.43 12.16
N TYR A 346 -11.57 -21.38 11.34
CA TYR A 346 -11.99 -21.48 9.93
C TYR A 346 -13.49 -21.77 9.77
N GLU A 347 -14.09 -22.59 10.64
CA GLU A 347 -15.53 -22.88 10.60
C GLU A 347 -16.38 -21.63 10.88
N GLU A 348 -16.00 -20.84 11.89
CA GLU A 348 -16.67 -19.57 12.22
C GLU A 348 -16.49 -18.55 11.09
N ALA A 349 -15.29 -18.48 10.50
CA ALA A 349 -15.01 -17.61 9.36
C ALA A 349 -15.86 -17.98 8.13
N GLU A 350 -16.03 -19.27 7.83
CA GLU A 350 -16.88 -19.72 6.73
C GLU A 350 -18.36 -19.39 6.99
N GLN A 351 -18.86 -19.58 8.21
CA GLN A 351 -20.22 -19.20 8.60
C GLN A 351 -20.45 -17.70 8.43
N GLU A 352 -19.51 -16.87 8.85
CA GLU A 352 -19.59 -15.42 8.70
C GLU A 352 -19.55 -14.99 7.22
N LEU A 353 -18.72 -15.64 6.38
CA LEU A 353 -18.70 -15.41 4.93
C LEU A 353 -20.04 -15.75 4.28
N ARG A 354 -20.62 -16.92 4.62
CA ARG A 354 -21.94 -17.33 4.12
C ARG A 354 -23.02 -16.36 4.54
N LYS A 355 -23.01 -15.92 5.81
CA LYS A 355 -23.92 -14.89 6.34
C LYS A 355 -23.78 -13.58 5.55
N ALA A 356 -22.55 -13.13 5.31
CA ALA A 356 -22.29 -11.90 4.57
C ALA A 356 -22.79 -11.95 3.11
N ILE A 357 -22.51 -13.05 2.41
CA ILE A 357 -22.99 -13.28 1.04
C ILE A 357 -24.52 -13.24 1.00
N GLU A 358 -25.18 -13.91 1.96
CA GLU A 358 -26.64 -13.98 2.03
C GLU A 358 -27.27 -12.61 2.32
N ILE A 359 -26.69 -11.82 3.23
CA ILE A 359 -27.16 -10.45 3.51
C ILE A 359 -27.02 -9.57 2.26
N LEU A 360 -25.88 -9.65 1.55
CA LEU A 360 -25.66 -8.91 0.31
C LEU A 360 -26.65 -9.31 -0.79
N LYS A 361 -26.91 -10.61 -0.97
CA LYS A 361 -27.92 -11.11 -1.92
C LYS A 361 -29.30 -10.56 -1.58
N ASN A 362 -29.73 -10.69 -0.32
CA ASN A 362 -31.03 -10.21 0.15
C ASN A 362 -31.20 -8.70 -0.06
N TYR A 363 -30.17 -7.90 0.26
CA TYR A 363 -30.18 -6.46 -0.01
C TYR A 363 -30.35 -6.15 -1.50
N LEU A 364 -29.54 -6.77 -2.35
CA LEU A 364 -29.55 -6.51 -3.79
C LEU A 364 -30.82 -7.03 -4.50
N GLU A 365 -31.55 -7.96 -3.88
CA GLU A 365 -32.86 -8.43 -4.32
C GLU A 365 -34.00 -7.52 -3.86
N LYS A 366 -33.99 -7.10 -2.58
CA LYS A 366 -35.04 -6.29 -1.96
C LYS A 366 -34.98 -4.81 -2.35
N ARG A 367 -33.84 -4.33 -2.84
CA ARG A 367 -33.72 -2.95 -3.30
C ARG A 367 -34.64 -2.68 -4.48
N LYS A 368 -35.15 -1.44 -4.57
CA LYS A 368 -35.94 -1.00 -5.72
C LYS A 368 -35.09 -1.04 -7.00
N LYS A 369 -35.60 -1.65 -8.07
CA LYS A 369 -34.91 -1.76 -9.38
C LYS A 369 -35.58 -0.87 -10.43
N GLY A 370 -34.78 -0.31 -11.33
CA GLY A 370 -35.25 0.45 -12.49
C GLY A 370 -34.12 1.18 -13.21
N THR A 371 -34.42 1.80 -14.35
CA THR A 371 -33.42 2.51 -15.18
C THR A 371 -32.75 3.70 -14.50
N SER A 372 -33.25 4.12 -13.33
CA SER A 372 -32.67 5.20 -12.51
C SER A 372 -32.34 4.75 -11.09
N SER A 373 -32.35 3.44 -10.79
CA SER A 373 -32.00 2.95 -9.45
C SER A 373 -30.51 3.10 -9.16
N ALA A 374 -30.18 3.49 -7.95
CA ALA A 374 -28.81 3.62 -7.48
C ALA A 374 -28.21 2.24 -7.22
N THR A 375 -27.06 1.95 -7.84
CA THR A 375 -26.25 0.77 -7.52
C THR A 375 -24.89 1.18 -7.00
N ASP A 376 -24.63 0.84 -5.75
CA ASP A 376 -23.34 1.03 -5.11
C ASP A 376 -22.41 -0.15 -5.42
N LEU A 377 -21.29 0.13 -6.07
CA LEU A 377 -20.24 -0.85 -6.30
C LEU A 377 -19.33 -1.00 -5.08
N ASP A 378 -19.34 -0.08 -4.12
CA ASP A 378 -18.48 -0.04 -2.93
C ASP A 378 -18.97 -0.85 -1.72
N MET A 379 -19.87 -1.80 -1.95
CA MET A 379 -20.32 -2.82 -0.99
C MET A 379 -19.24 -3.87 -0.68
N VAL A 380 -18.00 -3.44 -0.47
CA VAL A 380 -16.83 -4.28 -0.14
C VAL A 380 -16.68 -4.41 1.37
N PHE A 381 -16.12 -5.52 1.85
CA PHE A 381 -16.13 -5.86 3.29
C PHE A 381 -15.40 -4.84 4.18
N SER A 382 -14.44 -4.10 3.64
CA SER A 382 -13.74 -3.02 4.36
C SER A 382 -14.58 -1.76 4.56
N ASN A 383 -15.64 -1.56 3.77
CA ASN A 383 -16.58 -0.43 3.86
C ASN A 383 -17.85 -0.75 4.66
N ILE A 384 -17.99 -1.99 5.14
CA ILE A 384 -19.14 -2.47 5.91
C ILE A 384 -18.73 -2.54 7.37
N LEU A 385 -19.16 -1.58 8.19
CA LEU A 385 -18.97 -1.65 9.64
C LEU A 385 -20.10 -2.47 10.27
N VAL A 386 -19.73 -3.48 11.05
CA VAL A 386 -20.67 -4.34 11.76
C VAL A 386 -20.70 -3.92 13.22
N GLU A 387 -21.89 -3.55 13.69
CA GLU A 387 -22.20 -3.29 15.10
C GLU A 387 -23.33 -4.22 15.51
N GLU A 388 -23.02 -5.18 16.38
CA GLU A 388 -23.90 -6.32 16.70
C GLU A 388 -24.32 -7.10 15.44
N GLU A 389 -25.55 -6.90 14.97
CA GLU A 389 -26.09 -7.49 13.73
C GLU A 389 -26.42 -6.47 12.64
N GLN A 390 -26.19 -5.18 12.89
CA GLN A 390 -26.47 -4.10 11.94
C GLN A 390 -25.22 -3.75 11.13
N TRP A 391 -25.41 -3.52 9.84
CA TRP A 391 -24.37 -3.10 8.89
C TRP A 391 -24.50 -1.62 8.61
N ASN A 392 -23.44 -0.87 8.89
CA ASN A 392 -23.29 0.53 8.56
C ASN A 392 -22.32 0.67 7.37
N ILE A 393 -22.86 1.03 6.20
CA ILE A 393 -22.07 1.28 4.98
C ILE A 393 -21.49 2.69 5.05
N ILE A 394 -20.17 2.78 5.17
CA ILE A 394 -19.47 4.06 5.40
C ILE A 394 -18.92 4.69 4.13
N ASP A 395 -18.83 3.93 3.04
CA ASP A 395 -18.39 4.42 1.75
C ASP A 395 -19.24 3.83 0.63
N TYR A 396 -19.76 4.74 -0.19
CA TYR A 396 -20.61 4.48 -1.36
C TYR A 396 -20.23 5.46 -2.48
N GLU A 397 -18.94 5.82 -2.54
CA GLU A 397 -18.35 6.74 -3.51
C GLU A 397 -18.62 6.30 -4.96
N TRP A 398 -18.64 4.99 -5.20
CA TRP A 398 -18.90 4.40 -6.50
C TRP A 398 -20.36 3.95 -6.68
N THR A 399 -21.27 4.92 -6.57
CA THR A 399 -22.70 4.72 -6.84
C THR A 399 -23.09 5.21 -8.24
N PHE A 400 -23.77 4.35 -9.00
CA PHE A 400 -24.21 4.65 -10.37
C PHE A 400 -25.73 4.62 -10.51
N LEU A 401 -26.29 5.55 -11.27
CA LEU A 401 -27.72 5.63 -11.60
C LEU A 401 -28.04 4.81 -12.85
N GLN A 402 -27.76 3.51 -12.78
CA GLN A 402 -28.08 2.55 -13.82
C GLN A 402 -28.24 1.16 -13.21
N GLU A 403 -28.95 0.29 -13.91
CA GLU A 403 -29.08 -1.09 -13.49
C GLU A 403 -27.77 -1.84 -13.74
N ILE A 404 -27.10 -2.19 -12.64
CA ILE A 404 -25.92 -3.05 -12.66
C ILE A 404 -26.33 -4.42 -12.09
N PRO A 405 -25.94 -5.54 -12.72
CA PRO A 405 -26.21 -6.88 -12.20
C PRO A 405 -25.78 -7.03 -10.74
N SER A 406 -26.70 -7.48 -9.90
CA SER A 406 -26.45 -7.73 -8.47
C SER A 406 -25.26 -8.68 -8.25
N GLU A 407 -25.13 -9.70 -9.11
CA GLU A 407 -24.04 -10.67 -9.05
C GLU A 407 -22.66 -10.01 -9.29
N PHE A 408 -22.58 -8.91 -10.06
CA PHE A 408 -21.32 -8.17 -10.24
C PHE A 408 -20.90 -7.45 -8.95
N VAL A 409 -21.86 -6.89 -8.19
CA VAL A 409 -21.59 -6.25 -6.90
C VAL A 409 -21.04 -7.28 -5.91
N ILE A 410 -21.65 -8.47 -5.86
CA ILE A 410 -21.19 -9.59 -5.02
C ILE A 410 -19.81 -10.07 -5.48
N TYR A 411 -19.60 -10.26 -6.79
CA TYR A 411 -18.30 -10.63 -7.35
C TYR A 411 -17.21 -9.64 -6.89
N ARG A 412 -17.46 -8.33 -7.00
CA ARG A 412 -16.49 -7.31 -6.59
C ARG A 412 -16.19 -7.39 -5.09
N ALA A 413 -17.21 -7.54 -4.24
CA ALA A 413 -17.02 -7.70 -2.80
C ALA A 413 -16.11 -8.89 -2.47
N LEU A 414 -16.30 -10.03 -3.15
CA LEU A 414 -15.52 -11.26 -2.96
C LEU A 414 -14.11 -11.17 -3.54
N LEU A 415 -13.95 -10.54 -4.71
CA LEU A 415 -12.63 -10.25 -5.27
C LEU A 415 -11.81 -9.39 -4.32
N ARG A 416 -12.40 -8.34 -3.75
CA ARG A 416 -11.73 -7.52 -2.74
C ARG A 416 -11.41 -8.33 -1.49
N ALA A 417 -12.33 -9.16 -1.00
CA ALA A 417 -12.09 -10.04 0.14
C ALA A 417 -10.91 -11.01 -0.10
N SER A 418 -10.78 -11.61 -1.28
CA SER A 418 -9.65 -12.51 -1.60
C SER A 418 -8.29 -11.82 -1.61
N ILE A 419 -8.26 -10.50 -1.79
CA ILE A 419 -7.04 -9.68 -1.81
C ILE A 419 -6.73 -9.13 -0.43
N GLU A 420 -7.76 -8.75 0.32
CA GLU A 420 -7.65 -8.03 1.60
C GLU A 420 -7.58 -8.96 2.83
N LEU A 421 -8.02 -10.21 2.71
CA LEU A 421 -7.96 -11.21 3.77
C LEU A 421 -6.69 -12.07 3.65
N PRO A 422 -6.29 -12.79 4.73
CA PRO A 422 -5.15 -13.70 4.70
C PRO A 422 -5.36 -14.77 3.64
N SER A 423 -4.33 -15.03 2.85
CA SER A 423 -4.36 -16.09 1.85
C SER A 423 -4.47 -17.47 2.51
N CYS A 424 -5.60 -18.14 2.28
CA CYS A 424 -5.87 -19.53 2.60
C CYS A 424 -6.91 -20.10 1.62
N GLU A 425 -7.22 -21.39 1.71
CA GLU A 425 -8.21 -22.02 0.83
C GLU A 425 -9.58 -21.33 0.88
N LEU A 426 -10.06 -21.02 2.10
CA LEU A 426 -11.37 -20.38 2.34
C LEU A 426 -11.49 -18.98 1.72
N THR A 427 -10.38 -18.24 1.61
CA THR A 427 -10.34 -16.88 1.05
C THR A 427 -9.88 -16.86 -0.40
N SER A 428 -9.63 -18.02 -1.01
CA SER A 428 -9.35 -18.10 -2.44
C SER A 428 -10.55 -17.59 -3.23
N LEU A 429 -10.30 -16.87 -4.32
CA LEU A 429 -11.38 -16.33 -5.14
C LEU A 429 -12.30 -17.46 -5.63
N THR A 430 -11.74 -18.61 -6.04
CA THR A 430 -12.52 -19.78 -6.46
C THR A 430 -13.50 -20.22 -5.38
N THR A 431 -13.03 -20.47 -4.16
CA THR A 431 -13.90 -20.89 -3.05
C THR A 431 -14.97 -19.84 -2.72
N LEU A 432 -14.61 -18.56 -2.72
CA LEU A 432 -15.57 -17.48 -2.47
C LEU A 432 -16.65 -17.40 -3.55
N LEU A 433 -16.28 -17.57 -4.83
CA LEU A 433 -17.24 -17.59 -5.94
C LEU A 433 -18.16 -18.82 -5.88
N ASP A 434 -17.63 -19.98 -5.49
CA ASP A 434 -18.42 -21.19 -5.28
C ASP A 434 -19.44 -21.01 -4.13
N LEU A 435 -19.02 -20.42 -3.01
CA LEU A 435 -19.92 -20.06 -1.90
C LEU A 435 -21.05 -19.13 -2.36
N ALA A 436 -20.75 -18.22 -3.29
CA ALA A 436 -21.72 -17.30 -3.87
C ALA A 436 -22.54 -17.89 -5.03
N GLN A 437 -22.19 -19.08 -5.51
CA GLN A 437 -22.79 -19.74 -6.68
C GLN A 437 -22.59 -18.93 -7.99
N ILE A 438 -21.44 -18.28 -8.13
CA ILE A 438 -21.07 -17.54 -9.35
C ILE A 438 -20.32 -18.49 -10.28
N THR A 439 -20.84 -18.64 -11.51
CA THR A 439 -20.24 -19.54 -12.52
C THR A 439 -18.93 -18.97 -13.06
N THR A 440 -18.04 -19.84 -13.56
CA THR A 440 -16.78 -19.43 -14.22
C THR A 440 -17.02 -18.45 -15.37
N GLN A 441 -18.04 -18.69 -16.20
CA GLN A 441 -18.40 -17.80 -17.31
C GLN A 441 -18.77 -16.39 -16.83
N ASN A 442 -19.54 -16.29 -15.74
CA ASN A 442 -19.88 -15.00 -15.14
C ASN A 442 -18.65 -14.35 -14.50
N ALA A 443 -17.81 -15.13 -13.83
CA ALA A 443 -16.58 -14.64 -13.21
C ALA A 443 -15.61 -14.01 -14.22
N GLU A 444 -15.41 -14.62 -15.39
CA GLU A 444 -14.59 -14.07 -16.48
C GLU A 444 -15.15 -12.75 -17.00
N LYS A 445 -16.46 -12.70 -17.23
CA LYS A 445 -17.16 -11.47 -17.65
C LYS A 445 -17.00 -10.36 -16.60
N TYR A 446 -17.21 -10.67 -15.33
CA TYR A 446 -17.11 -9.71 -14.24
C TYR A 446 -15.68 -9.26 -13.97
N PHE A 447 -14.69 -10.12 -14.20
CA PHE A 447 -13.29 -9.73 -14.19
C PHE A 447 -12.99 -8.65 -15.22
N ALA A 448 -13.47 -8.80 -16.46
CA ALA A 448 -13.31 -7.78 -17.51
C ALA A 448 -14.00 -6.45 -17.10
N TRP A 449 -15.19 -6.51 -16.50
CA TRP A 449 -15.88 -5.32 -16.01
C TRP A 449 -15.15 -4.63 -14.86
N GLU A 450 -14.56 -5.39 -13.94
CA GLU A 450 -13.71 -4.82 -12.88
C GLU A 450 -12.48 -4.13 -13.50
N GLN A 451 -11.85 -4.70 -14.53
CA GLN A 451 -10.74 -4.04 -15.22
C GLN A 451 -11.17 -2.72 -15.86
N GLU A 452 -12.32 -2.69 -16.55
CA GLU A 452 -12.87 -1.45 -17.10
C GLU A 452 -13.16 -0.42 -16.01
N PHE A 453 -13.70 -0.85 -14.88
CA PHE A 453 -13.97 0.00 -13.73
C PHE A 453 -12.69 0.56 -13.10
N GLN A 454 -11.65 -0.25 -12.90
CA GLN A 454 -10.35 0.21 -12.40
C GLN A 454 -9.69 1.20 -13.38
N ASN A 455 -9.81 0.96 -14.68
CA ASN A 455 -9.36 1.87 -15.73
C ASN A 455 -10.17 3.18 -15.74
N TYR A 456 -11.48 3.12 -15.48
CA TYR A 456 -12.33 4.29 -15.31
C TYR A 456 -11.91 5.14 -14.11
N ILE A 457 -11.50 4.53 -12.99
CA ILE A 457 -11.03 5.24 -11.79
C ILE A 457 -9.66 5.88 -12.00
N THR A 458 -8.71 5.12 -12.55
CA THR A 458 -7.29 5.50 -12.62
C THR A 458 -6.96 6.31 -13.88
N GLY A 459 -7.56 5.94 -15.01
CA GLY A 459 -7.33 6.59 -16.31
C GLY A 459 -5.88 6.48 -16.75
N LYS A 460 -5.27 7.63 -17.05
CA LYS A 460 -3.86 7.72 -17.48
C LYS A 460 -2.89 8.01 -16.33
N GLN A 461 -3.37 8.04 -15.08
CA GLN A 461 -2.51 8.24 -13.92
C GLN A 461 -1.67 6.99 -13.70
N ILE A 462 -0.44 7.20 -13.25
CA ILE A 462 0.47 6.10 -12.88
C ILE A 462 0.42 6.00 -11.35
N PRO A 463 -0.07 4.89 -10.78
CA PRO A 463 0.01 4.63 -9.35
C PRO A 463 1.45 4.71 -8.87
N ALA A 464 1.70 5.30 -7.70
CA ALA A 464 3.07 5.44 -7.23
C ALA A 464 3.72 4.09 -6.88
N ARG A 465 2.98 2.99 -6.70
CA ARG A 465 3.60 1.66 -6.61
C ARG A 465 4.37 1.28 -7.89
N ASP A 466 3.89 1.71 -9.06
CA ASP A 466 4.49 1.39 -10.36
C ASP A 466 5.68 2.32 -10.65
N MET A 467 5.80 3.41 -9.90
CA MET A 467 6.94 4.34 -10.01
C MET A 467 8.27 3.72 -9.57
N VAL A 468 8.26 2.67 -8.74
CA VAL A 468 9.50 1.96 -8.35
C VAL A 468 10.22 1.44 -9.59
N GLU A 469 9.50 0.71 -10.44
CA GLU A 469 10.05 0.14 -11.68
C GLU A 469 10.35 1.22 -12.72
N LEU A 470 9.47 2.21 -12.89
CA LEU A 470 9.68 3.30 -13.86
C LEU A 470 10.91 4.17 -13.54
N LEU A 471 11.27 4.28 -12.26
CA LEU A 471 12.50 4.97 -11.83
C LEU A 471 13.75 4.07 -11.94
N GLY A 472 13.60 2.82 -12.38
CA GLY A 472 14.68 1.88 -12.59
C GLY A 472 15.17 1.18 -11.31
N ASN A 473 14.42 1.27 -10.20
CA ASN A 473 14.79 0.60 -8.96
C ASN A 473 14.29 -0.85 -8.93
N GLN A 474 15.08 -1.73 -8.32
CA GLN A 474 14.75 -3.13 -8.17
C GLN A 474 14.13 -3.44 -6.81
N VAL A 475 13.28 -4.46 -6.79
CA VAL A 475 12.69 -5.05 -5.58
C VAL A 475 13.12 -6.51 -5.55
N ILE A 476 14.23 -6.76 -4.86
CA ILE A 476 14.96 -8.02 -4.93
C ILE A 476 14.44 -8.96 -3.84
N PRO A 477 13.80 -10.10 -4.17
CA PRO A 477 13.37 -11.06 -3.17
C PRO A 477 14.58 -11.60 -2.39
N PHE A 478 14.56 -11.50 -1.06
CA PHE A 478 15.62 -12.07 -0.26
C PHE A 478 15.45 -13.59 -0.19
N LYS A 479 16.14 -14.33 -1.08
CA LYS A 479 16.17 -15.80 -1.05
C LYS A 479 17.07 -16.26 0.11
N ALA A 480 16.50 -16.31 1.32
CA ALA A 480 17.25 -16.69 2.53
C ALA A 480 17.74 -18.14 2.55
N ASN A 481 17.24 -19.01 1.67
CA ASN A 481 17.73 -20.37 1.47
C ASN A 481 17.16 -20.92 0.16
N LYS A 482 17.95 -21.73 -0.57
CA LYS A 482 17.39 -22.67 -1.55
C LYS A 482 16.23 -23.41 -0.90
N THR A 483 15.08 -23.49 -1.57
CA THR A 483 13.91 -24.24 -1.11
C THR A 483 14.31 -25.67 -0.74
N GLN A 484 13.57 -26.33 0.16
CA GLN A 484 13.78 -27.76 0.45
C GLN A 484 13.81 -28.60 -0.83
N VAL A 485 13.03 -28.20 -1.84
CA VAL A 485 13.00 -28.80 -3.18
C VAL A 485 14.34 -28.64 -3.89
N GLU A 486 14.88 -27.42 -3.99
CA GLU A 486 16.18 -27.17 -4.65
C GLU A 486 17.35 -27.87 -3.95
N LYS A 487 17.36 -27.90 -2.60
CA LYS A 487 18.38 -28.65 -1.84
C LYS A 487 18.28 -30.16 -2.10
N LYS A 488 17.07 -30.71 -2.21
CA LYS A 488 16.84 -32.15 -2.42
C LYS A 488 17.02 -32.58 -3.88
N VAL A 489 16.72 -31.71 -4.85
CA VAL A 489 17.06 -31.89 -6.27
C VAL A 489 18.57 -31.97 -6.42
N GLU A 490 19.32 -31.06 -5.79
CA GLU A 490 20.79 -31.13 -5.74
C GLU A 490 21.31 -32.41 -5.08
N GLU A 491 20.76 -32.80 -3.93
CA GLU A 491 21.15 -34.06 -3.27
C GLU A 491 20.85 -35.30 -4.12
N LEU A 492 19.72 -35.34 -4.84
CA LEU A 492 19.34 -36.47 -5.71
C LEU A 492 20.19 -36.53 -6.99
N LEU A 493 20.46 -35.37 -7.60
CA LEU A 493 21.39 -35.23 -8.74
C LEU A 493 22.84 -35.56 -8.37
N GLN A 494 23.23 -35.38 -7.10
CA GLN A 494 24.56 -35.75 -6.59
C GLN A 494 24.64 -37.20 -6.12
N LYS A 495 23.60 -37.74 -5.45
CA LYS A 495 23.59 -39.11 -4.90
C LYS A 495 23.45 -40.19 -5.95
N LYS A 496 22.79 -39.91 -7.07
CA LYS A 496 22.78 -40.77 -8.24
C LYS A 496 23.41 -39.93 -9.33
N LYS A 497 24.47 -40.43 -9.98
CA LYS A 497 24.86 -39.99 -11.33
C LYS A 497 23.65 -40.27 -12.23
N ALA A 498 22.61 -39.45 -12.13
CA ALA A 498 21.31 -39.77 -12.63
C ALA A 498 21.45 -39.76 -14.15
N ASP A 499 21.41 -40.95 -14.74
CA ASP A 499 21.22 -41.15 -16.17
C ASP A 499 19.79 -40.66 -16.46
N ILE A 500 19.63 -39.33 -16.50
CA ILE A 500 18.41 -38.66 -16.94
C ILE A 500 18.17 -39.13 -18.37
N GLU A 501 17.03 -39.76 -18.60
CA GLU A 501 16.63 -40.26 -19.90
C GLU A 501 15.86 -39.18 -20.66
N ASP A 502 15.00 -38.44 -19.95
CA ASP A 502 14.22 -37.35 -20.53
C ASP A 502 13.80 -36.28 -19.51
N LEU A 503 13.47 -35.09 -20.03
CA LEU A 503 12.76 -34.04 -19.31
C LEU A 503 11.31 -33.99 -19.81
N CYS A 504 10.36 -34.24 -18.91
CA CYS A 504 8.93 -34.23 -19.21
C CYS A 504 8.27 -33.03 -18.54
N PHE A 505 7.41 -32.33 -19.28
CA PHE A 505 6.68 -31.18 -18.77
C PHE A 505 5.38 -30.98 -19.55
N HIS A 506 4.46 -30.25 -18.95
CA HIS A 506 3.24 -29.76 -19.58
C HIS A 506 2.87 -28.40 -18.99
N ILE A 507 2.30 -27.54 -19.83
CA ILE A 507 1.77 -26.24 -19.42
C ILE A 507 0.26 -26.37 -19.33
N ASP A 508 -0.28 -26.21 -18.13
CA ASP A 508 -1.72 -26.28 -17.88
C ASP A 508 -2.41 -24.97 -18.29
N SER A 509 -1.78 -23.82 -18.03
CA SER A 509 -2.33 -22.50 -18.37
C SER A 509 -1.26 -21.42 -18.46
N GLN A 510 -1.58 -20.36 -19.22
CA GLN A 510 -0.80 -19.12 -19.30
C GLN A 510 -1.79 -17.95 -19.16
N THR A 511 -1.56 -17.07 -18.18
CA THR A 511 -2.45 -15.94 -17.90
C THR A 511 -1.65 -14.65 -17.80
N ASN A 512 -2.22 -13.54 -18.29
CA ASN A 512 -1.62 -12.21 -18.18
C ASN A 512 -2.51 -11.32 -17.30
N CYS A 513 -1.96 -10.89 -16.17
CA CYS A 513 -2.62 -10.01 -15.21
C CYS A 513 -1.84 -8.70 -15.10
N GLN A 514 -2.26 -7.67 -15.85
CA GLN A 514 -1.70 -6.31 -15.78
C GLN A 514 -0.17 -6.26 -16.03
N GLY A 515 0.32 -7.00 -17.02
CA GLY A 515 1.74 -7.07 -17.36
C GLY A 515 2.51 -8.12 -16.55
N ARG A 516 1.87 -8.77 -15.58
CA ARG A 516 2.41 -9.97 -14.91
C ARG A 516 1.87 -11.22 -15.60
N MET A 517 2.75 -11.93 -16.28
CA MET A 517 2.46 -13.25 -16.82
C MET A 517 2.54 -14.28 -15.69
N VAL A 518 1.66 -15.27 -15.71
CA VAL A 518 1.70 -16.47 -14.87
C VAL A 518 1.57 -17.67 -15.78
N CYS A 519 2.53 -18.58 -15.71
CA CYS A 519 2.51 -19.85 -16.41
C CYS A 519 2.46 -20.97 -15.37
N SER A 520 1.44 -21.81 -15.46
CA SER A 520 1.22 -22.93 -14.56
C SER A 520 1.35 -24.23 -15.32
N GLY A 521 1.89 -25.25 -14.67
CA GLY A 521 2.13 -26.53 -15.30
C GLY A 521 2.68 -27.58 -14.35
N TRP A 522 3.23 -28.64 -14.93
CA TRP A 522 4.03 -29.62 -14.21
C TRP A 522 5.30 -29.96 -14.99
N ALA A 523 6.37 -30.31 -14.28
CA ALA A 523 7.63 -30.74 -14.88
C ALA A 523 8.47 -31.66 -13.97
N TYR A 524 9.08 -32.68 -14.57
CA TYR A 524 9.98 -33.62 -13.91
C TYR A 524 11.03 -34.18 -14.88
N ALA A 525 12.11 -34.76 -14.36
CA ALA A 525 13.07 -35.54 -15.14
C ALA A 525 12.83 -37.03 -14.90
N ALA A 526 12.74 -37.80 -15.98
CA ALA A 526 12.72 -39.24 -15.94
C ALA A 526 14.16 -39.76 -15.82
N VAL A 527 14.39 -40.64 -14.85
CA VAL A 527 15.67 -41.29 -14.59
C VAL A 527 15.48 -42.80 -14.75
N LYS A 528 16.53 -43.47 -15.23
CA LYS A 528 16.58 -44.93 -15.36
C LYS A 528 16.04 -45.66 -14.12
N ASP A 529 15.36 -46.80 -14.35
CA ASP A 529 14.65 -47.60 -13.34
C ASP A 529 13.40 -46.91 -12.76
N THR A 530 12.66 -46.19 -13.63
CA THR A 530 11.33 -45.59 -13.36
C THR A 530 11.30 -44.63 -12.16
N HIS A 531 12.34 -43.80 -12.01
CA HIS A 531 12.34 -42.76 -10.99
C HIS A 531 12.09 -41.37 -11.59
N PHE A 532 11.42 -40.52 -10.82
CA PHE A 532 11.08 -39.15 -11.23
C PHE A 532 11.61 -38.13 -10.23
N ILE A 533 12.35 -37.14 -10.72
CA ILE A 533 12.88 -36.04 -9.89
C ILE A 533 12.37 -34.69 -10.37
N PRO A 534 12.15 -33.70 -9.46
CA PRO A 534 11.82 -32.34 -9.88
C PRO A 534 12.96 -31.73 -10.70
N VAL A 535 12.61 -30.87 -11.65
CA VAL A 535 13.55 -30.13 -12.51
C VAL A 535 13.66 -28.69 -12.05
N TYR A 536 14.74 -27.99 -12.36
CA TYR A 536 14.78 -26.53 -12.26
C TYR A 536 13.97 -25.89 -13.39
N ILE A 537 13.41 -24.72 -13.10
CA ILE A 537 12.55 -23.97 -14.04
C ILE A 537 12.96 -22.52 -13.97
N ASP A 538 13.49 -22.01 -15.08
CA ASP A 538 13.76 -20.59 -15.28
C ASP A 538 12.83 -20.04 -16.35
N ILE A 539 12.53 -18.74 -16.26
CA ILE A 539 11.92 -17.96 -17.33
C ILE A 539 13.02 -17.15 -18.00
N VAL A 540 13.06 -17.14 -19.33
CA VAL A 540 14.08 -16.42 -20.12
C VAL A 540 13.45 -15.59 -21.23
N ASP A 541 14.11 -14.50 -21.59
CA ASP A 541 13.67 -13.60 -22.67
C ASP A 541 14.06 -14.12 -24.06
N SER A 542 13.70 -13.35 -25.10
CA SER A 542 13.98 -13.63 -26.51
C SER A 542 15.48 -13.78 -26.83
N SER A 543 16.37 -13.21 -26.01
CA SER A 543 17.82 -13.33 -26.12
C SER A 543 18.40 -14.53 -25.36
N GLY A 544 17.56 -15.22 -24.59
CA GLY A 544 17.95 -16.32 -23.72
C GLY A 544 18.54 -15.87 -22.38
N GLN A 545 18.42 -14.59 -22.00
CA GLN A 545 18.78 -14.11 -20.67
C GLN A 545 17.72 -14.47 -19.63
N LEU A 546 18.14 -14.68 -18.39
CA LEU A 546 17.25 -14.96 -17.26
C LEU A 546 16.34 -13.76 -16.99
N VAL A 547 15.06 -14.03 -16.89
CA VAL A 547 14.02 -13.06 -16.53
C VAL A 547 13.69 -13.27 -15.07
N GLU A 548 13.50 -12.17 -14.34
CA GLU A 548 13.15 -12.24 -12.94
C GLU A 548 11.68 -12.70 -12.79
N GLY A 549 11.48 -13.82 -12.10
CA GLY A 549 10.17 -14.40 -11.85
C GLY A 549 10.07 -15.10 -10.49
N THR A 550 8.84 -15.20 -9.98
CA THR A 550 8.49 -15.95 -8.76
C THR A 550 8.00 -17.34 -9.15
N LEU A 551 8.73 -18.38 -8.73
CA LEU A 551 8.37 -19.78 -8.91
C LEU A 551 7.78 -20.34 -7.60
N GLU A 552 6.52 -20.73 -7.64
CA GLU A 552 5.87 -21.52 -6.60
C GLU A 552 5.75 -22.98 -7.06
N ARG A 553 5.89 -23.91 -6.12
CA ARG A 553 5.84 -25.35 -6.38
C ARG A 553 4.57 -25.95 -5.78
N LYS A 554 3.89 -26.80 -6.54
CA LYS A 554 2.60 -27.40 -6.16
C LYS A 554 2.66 -28.92 -6.18
N LEU A 555 1.83 -29.53 -5.34
CA LEU A 555 1.56 -30.96 -5.40
C LEU A 555 0.68 -31.28 -6.62
N ARG A 556 0.96 -32.40 -7.30
CA ARG A 556 0.19 -32.92 -8.44
C ARG A 556 -0.11 -34.41 -8.26
N PRO A 557 -1.02 -34.78 -7.34
CA PRO A 557 -1.41 -36.18 -7.12
C PRO A 557 -2.02 -36.82 -8.38
N ASP A 558 -2.69 -36.02 -9.21
CA ASP A 558 -3.24 -36.39 -10.51
C ASP A 558 -2.16 -36.82 -11.50
N VAL A 559 -1.04 -36.09 -11.58
CA VAL A 559 0.10 -36.46 -12.42
C VAL A 559 0.79 -37.71 -11.85
N LYS A 560 0.89 -37.83 -10.52
CA LYS A 560 1.47 -39.02 -9.85
C LYS A 560 0.69 -40.29 -10.15
N ALA A 561 -0.63 -40.22 -10.16
CA ALA A 561 -1.46 -41.36 -10.52
C ALA A 561 -1.24 -41.87 -11.96
N MET A 562 -0.72 -41.03 -12.86
CA MET A 562 -0.43 -41.39 -14.25
C MET A 562 0.98 -41.93 -14.48
N LEU A 563 1.88 -41.84 -13.48
CA LEU A 563 3.25 -42.31 -13.59
C LEU A 563 3.45 -43.62 -12.82
N PRO A 564 4.36 -44.50 -13.28
CA PRO A 564 4.82 -45.65 -12.50
C PRO A 564 5.78 -45.20 -11.38
N ALA A 565 5.42 -44.14 -10.67
CA ALA A 565 6.22 -43.53 -9.61
C ALA A 565 6.13 -44.36 -8.32
N ARG A 566 7.22 -44.42 -7.57
CA ARG A 566 7.25 -45.12 -6.27
C ARG A 566 6.54 -44.29 -5.20
N GLU A 567 6.06 -44.95 -4.16
CA GLU A 567 5.32 -44.30 -3.07
C GLU A 567 6.16 -43.23 -2.35
N ASP A 568 7.48 -43.42 -2.31
CA ASP A 568 8.46 -42.50 -1.72
C ASP A 568 8.87 -41.34 -2.65
N GLU A 569 8.29 -41.24 -3.85
CA GLU A 569 8.55 -40.17 -4.81
C GLU A 569 7.60 -38.96 -4.63
N TYR A 570 8.17 -37.77 -4.83
CA TYR A 570 7.58 -36.48 -4.51
C TYR A 570 6.39 -36.17 -5.42
N GLU A 571 5.31 -35.64 -4.85
CA GLU A 571 4.19 -35.09 -5.62
C GLU A 571 4.42 -33.66 -6.10
N ILE A 572 5.59 -33.06 -5.80
CA ILE A 572 5.90 -31.65 -6.05
C ILE A 572 6.40 -31.44 -7.49
N TRP A 573 5.61 -31.84 -8.48
CA TRP A 573 5.92 -31.63 -9.90
C TRP A 573 5.22 -30.40 -10.48
N GLY A 574 4.18 -29.91 -9.82
CA GLY A 574 3.46 -28.72 -10.22
C GLY A 574 4.30 -27.46 -10.01
N PHE A 575 4.08 -26.46 -10.85
CA PHE A 575 4.64 -25.13 -10.69
C PHE A 575 3.67 -24.05 -11.13
N ASP A 576 3.78 -22.90 -10.48
CA ASP A 576 3.34 -21.61 -11.00
C ASP A 576 4.57 -20.71 -11.09
N ILE A 577 4.89 -20.23 -12.29
CA ILE A 577 5.95 -19.24 -12.48
C ILE A 577 5.33 -17.95 -12.96
N SER A 578 5.61 -16.86 -12.25
CA SER A 578 5.07 -15.54 -12.58
C SER A 578 6.18 -14.52 -12.78
N TRP A 579 6.10 -13.72 -13.84
CA TRP A 579 7.11 -12.71 -14.18
C TRP A 579 6.43 -11.51 -14.84
N THR A 580 7.13 -10.37 -14.87
CA THR A 580 6.66 -9.19 -15.58
C THR A 580 7.06 -9.27 -17.05
N ALA A 581 6.08 -9.26 -17.96
CA ALA A 581 6.32 -9.23 -19.39
C ALA A 581 6.73 -7.82 -19.85
N LYS A 582 7.95 -7.72 -20.39
CA LYS A 582 8.62 -6.55 -20.96
C LYS A 582 8.77 -6.62 -22.50
N GLU A 583 8.58 -7.82 -23.06
CA GLU A 583 8.63 -8.17 -24.49
C GLU A 583 7.52 -9.18 -24.83
N ASP A 584 7.32 -9.45 -26.12
CA ASP A 584 6.21 -10.29 -26.61
C ASP A 584 6.53 -11.80 -26.57
N GLN A 585 7.79 -12.18 -26.34
CA GLN A 585 8.25 -13.56 -26.37
C GLN A 585 9.11 -13.91 -25.16
N TYR A 586 8.73 -15.00 -24.52
CA TYR A 586 9.44 -15.61 -23.41
C TYR A 586 9.56 -17.11 -23.63
N ALA A 587 10.46 -17.76 -22.90
CA ALA A 587 10.52 -19.20 -22.86
C ALA A 587 10.73 -19.73 -21.45
N LEU A 588 10.12 -20.87 -21.13
CA LEU A 588 10.47 -21.63 -19.95
C LEU A 588 11.61 -22.57 -20.27
N ARG A 589 12.65 -22.53 -19.42
CA ARG A 589 13.81 -23.39 -19.48
C ARG A 589 13.72 -24.38 -18.32
N PHE A 590 13.46 -25.64 -18.66
CA PHE A 590 13.50 -26.76 -17.74
C PHE A 590 14.88 -27.39 -17.78
N TYR A 591 15.51 -27.63 -16.64
CA TYR A 591 16.82 -28.29 -16.64
C TYR A 591 17.08 -29.16 -15.41
N ALA A 592 17.89 -30.19 -15.62
CA ALA A 592 18.42 -31.05 -14.57
C ALA A 592 19.80 -31.58 -14.99
N GLY A 593 20.84 -31.24 -14.23
CA GLY A 593 22.22 -31.53 -14.61
C GLY A 593 22.60 -30.90 -15.96
N LYS A 594 22.99 -31.73 -16.93
CA LYS A 594 23.35 -31.30 -18.30
C LYS A 594 22.16 -31.26 -19.28
N PHE A 595 21.00 -31.75 -18.86
CA PHE A 595 19.80 -31.80 -19.71
C PHE A 595 19.03 -30.51 -19.56
N GLN A 596 18.60 -29.95 -20.69
CA GLN A 596 17.82 -28.74 -20.76
C GLN A 596 16.80 -28.86 -21.88
N LYS A 597 15.55 -28.47 -21.62
CA LYS A 597 14.54 -28.22 -22.65
C LYS A 597 14.00 -26.81 -22.46
N THR A 598 13.82 -26.11 -23.58
CA THR A 598 13.26 -24.77 -23.60
C THR A 598 11.96 -24.81 -24.40
N ILE A 599 10.88 -24.26 -23.86
CA ILE A 599 9.62 -24.09 -24.59
C ILE A 599 9.28 -22.61 -24.68
N GLU A 600 9.03 -22.14 -25.90
CA GLU A 600 8.54 -20.80 -26.13
C GLU A 600 7.10 -20.68 -25.62
N LEU A 601 6.84 -19.59 -24.90
CA LEU A 601 5.53 -19.20 -24.46
C LEU A 601 4.94 -18.28 -25.53
N THR A 602 3.74 -18.61 -26.01
CA THR A 602 3.03 -17.78 -26.97
C THR A 602 2.59 -16.50 -26.28
N GLY A 603 2.97 -15.34 -26.82
CA GLY A 603 2.40 -14.06 -26.43
C GLY A 603 0.87 -14.15 -26.52
N ALA A 604 0.17 -13.62 -25.52
CA ALA A 604 -1.28 -13.70 -25.42
C ALA A 604 -1.98 -13.05 -26.64
N GLU A 605 -2.28 -13.85 -27.66
CA GLU A 605 -3.34 -13.59 -28.62
C GLU A 605 -4.40 -14.70 -28.46
N GLY A 606 -5.57 -14.33 -27.93
CA GLY A 606 -6.82 -15.11 -28.02
C GLY A 606 -7.17 -15.93 -26.80
#